data_AF-A0A0D3IBU5-F1
#
_entry.id   AF-A0A0D3IBU5-F1
#
_cell.length_a   1.000
_cell.length_b   1.000
_cell.length_c   1.000
_cell.angle_alpha   90.00
_cell.angle_beta   90.00
_cell.angle_gamma   90.00
#
_symmetry.space_group_name_H-M   'P 1'
#
loop_
_entity.id
_entity.type
_entity.pdbx_description
1 polymer ?
#
loop_
_entity_poly.entity_id
_entity_poly.type
_entity_poly.pdbx_seq_one_letter_code
_entity_poly.pdbx_strand_id
1 'polypeptide(L)'
;MGQHLVYWLLVRYGLRFALSLITWQVYKWKGLSDDEVGLIAGPEIDIPTEKLRVRGGWAIYTIDSLGRKLPHMNNWAGLNAWAQAVTTTSWAAFQFDSMNSTIDVVVCLLLLRTVNFWVNVLHWLSVVRTADGYARRANKIFAATGSILGMGVTVPLCSGVLGMLFAEGRADRVAFEHALMTIVVNPAGYGDALAEVVGVLGKLRFQVYGMGETNTKSVEGMVAMFLGSTVLSLSDAWAIGGWPWLMLVGLLSTIAETWSPRAFENVFIPFFASLGCAIALALQPGLVD
;
A
#
# COMPACT_ATOMS: atom_id res chain seq x y z
N MET A 1 -18.37 -19.19 2.55
CA MET A 1 -18.19 -17.73 2.37
C MET A 1 -18.29 -16.94 3.68
N GLY A 2 -19.33 -17.11 4.50
CA GLY A 2 -19.55 -16.30 5.71
C GLY A 2 -18.43 -16.36 6.77
N GLN A 3 -17.86 -17.54 7.06
CA GLN A 3 -16.79 -17.69 8.07
C GLN A 3 -15.49 -16.99 7.68
N HIS A 4 -15.11 -17.04 6.39
CA HIS A 4 -13.92 -16.36 5.89
C HIS A 4 -14.07 -14.84 5.94
N LEU A 5 -15.25 -14.31 5.62
CA LEU A 5 -15.52 -12.87 5.72
C LEU A 5 -15.39 -12.37 7.16
N VAL A 6 -15.97 -13.10 8.12
CA VAL A 6 -15.88 -12.74 9.55
C VAL A 6 -14.44 -12.81 10.04
N TYR A 7 -13.72 -13.89 9.74
CA TYR A 7 -12.30 -14.01 10.10
C TYR A 7 -11.47 -12.86 9.51
N TRP A 8 -11.70 -12.55 8.25
CA TRP A 8 -10.97 -11.51 7.54
C TRP A 8 -11.27 -10.11 8.11
N LEU A 9 -12.54 -9.81 8.42
CA LEU A 9 -12.93 -8.56 9.09
C LEU A 9 -12.33 -8.47 10.50
N LEU A 10 -12.32 -9.56 11.27
CA LEU A 10 -11.71 -9.61 12.60
C LEU A 10 -10.19 -9.40 12.54
N VAL A 11 -9.51 -10.02 11.57
CA VAL A 11 -8.07 -9.82 11.39
C VAL A 11 -7.78 -8.38 11.00
N ARG A 12 -8.52 -7.78 10.07
CA ARG A 12 -8.26 -6.40 9.64
C ARG A 12 -8.59 -5.36 10.71
N TYR A 13 -9.81 -5.38 11.23
CA TYR A 13 -10.25 -4.40 12.23
C TYR A 13 -9.59 -4.67 13.59
N GLY A 14 -9.38 -5.94 13.95
CA GLY A 14 -8.62 -6.31 15.13
C GLY A 14 -7.17 -5.86 15.05
N LEU A 15 -6.48 -6.08 13.92
CA LEU A 15 -5.12 -5.57 13.71
C LEU A 15 -5.10 -4.03 13.74
N ARG A 16 -6.06 -3.37 13.10
CA ARG A 16 -6.18 -1.90 13.14
C ARG A 16 -6.33 -1.41 14.58
N PHE A 17 -7.23 -2.00 15.36
CA PHE A 17 -7.45 -1.60 16.75
C PHE A 17 -6.22 -1.87 17.61
N ALA A 18 -5.58 -3.02 17.46
CA ALA A 18 -4.34 -3.35 18.14
C ALA A 18 -3.23 -2.33 17.81
N LEU A 19 -3.04 -2.01 16.53
CA LEU A 19 -2.06 -1.02 16.10
C LEU A 19 -2.40 0.38 16.62
N SER A 20 -3.68 0.78 16.59
CA SER A 20 -4.13 2.06 17.15
C SER A 20 -3.84 2.16 18.65
N LEU A 21 -4.06 1.08 19.40
CA LEU A 21 -3.73 1.03 20.82
C LEU A 21 -2.22 1.08 21.06
N ILE A 22 -1.43 0.39 20.25
CA ILE A 22 0.04 0.45 20.31
C ILE A 22 0.52 1.89 20.00
N THR A 23 0.01 2.52 18.95
CA THR A 23 0.33 3.91 18.60
C THR A 23 -0.02 4.85 19.74
N TRP A 24 -1.21 4.69 20.35
CA TRP A 24 -1.60 5.46 21.52
C TRP A 24 -0.61 5.28 22.67
N GLN A 25 -0.24 4.04 23.02
CA GLN A 25 0.74 3.77 24.07
C GLN A 25 2.12 4.38 23.78
N VAL A 26 2.59 4.32 22.52
CA VAL A 26 3.83 4.97 22.10
C VAL A 26 3.72 6.50 22.27
N TYR A 27 2.58 7.09 21.95
CA TYR A 27 2.33 8.52 22.12
C TYR A 27 2.36 8.91 23.60
N LYS A 28 1.70 8.14 24.47
CA LYS A 28 1.76 8.33 25.93
C LYS A 28 3.18 8.22 26.45
N TRP A 29 3.94 7.23 26.00
CA TRP A 29 5.35 7.06 26.36
C TRP A 29 6.22 8.24 25.91
N LYS A 30 5.87 8.90 24.81
CA LYS A 30 6.49 10.15 24.35
C LYS A 30 5.96 11.43 25.02
N GLY A 31 5.12 11.28 26.04
CA GLY A 31 4.62 12.40 26.84
C GLY A 31 3.50 13.20 26.19
N LEU A 32 2.75 12.61 25.25
CA LEU A 32 1.54 13.23 24.70
C LEU A 32 0.38 13.07 25.69
N SER A 33 -0.37 14.16 25.95
CA SER A 33 -1.62 14.09 26.71
C SER A 33 -2.72 13.43 25.87
N ASP A 34 -3.80 12.98 26.51
CA ASP A 34 -4.93 12.41 25.76
C ASP A 34 -5.61 13.46 24.87
N ASP A 35 -5.64 14.73 25.30
CA ASP A 35 -6.13 15.82 24.45
C ASP A 35 -5.28 15.97 23.17
N GLU A 36 -3.96 15.88 23.28
CA GLU A 36 -3.06 15.95 22.12
C GLU A 36 -3.23 14.75 21.18
N VAL A 37 -3.37 13.55 21.74
CA VAL A 37 -3.71 12.35 20.94
C VAL A 37 -5.07 12.52 20.27
N GLY A 38 -6.04 13.08 21.01
CA GLY A 38 -7.38 13.40 20.55
C GLY A 38 -7.35 14.34 19.35
N LEU A 39 -6.52 15.37 19.37
CA LEU A 39 -6.31 16.28 18.24
C LEU A 39 -5.71 15.55 17.03
N ILE A 40 -4.70 14.69 17.23
CA ILE A 40 -4.08 13.93 16.12
C ILE A 40 -5.11 12.98 15.50
N ALA A 41 -5.82 12.22 16.32
CA ALA A 41 -6.79 11.24 15.85
C ALA A 41 -8.09 11.89 15.37
N GLY A 42 -8.43 13.08 15.89
CA GLY A 42 -9.71 13.76 15.78
C GLY A 42 -9.97 14.50 14.47
N PRO A 43 -11.16 15.10 14.30
CA PRO A 43 -11.56 15.79 13.07
C PRO A 43 -10.99 17.21 12.94
N GLU A 44 -10.23 17.69 13.93
CA GLU A 44 -9.70 19.05 13.99
C GLU A 44 -8.73 19.31 12.83
N ILE A 45 -8.93 20.44 12.14
CA ILE A 45 -8.11 20.79 10.97
C ILE A 45 -6.72 21.24 11.43
N ASP A 46 -6.66 22.07 12.46
CA ASP A 46 -5.40 22.61 12.97
C ASP A 46 -4.81 21.66 14.01
N ILE A 47 -3.68 21.03 13.66
CA ILE A 47 -2.87 20.24 14.60
C ILE A 47 -1.45 20.80 14.61
N PRO A 48 -0.78 20.86 15.77
CA PRO A 48 0.56 21.42 15.87
C PRO A 48 1.61 20.41 15.37
N THR A 49 1.56 20.04 14.08
CA THR A 49 2.34 18.98 13.43
C THR A 49 3.83 19.10 13.76
N GLU A 50 4.41 20.28 13.61
CA GLU A 50 5.84 20.50 13.83
C GLU A 50 6.23 20.29 15.31
N LYS A 51 5.42 20.78 16.24
CA LYS A 51 5.67 20.62 17.68
C LYS A 51 5.60 19.15 18.08
N LEU A 52 4.60 18.43 17.57
CA LEU A 52 4.41 16.99 17.81
C LEU A 52 5.57 16.18 17.22
N ARG A 53 6.02 16.53 16.02
CA ARG A 53 7.18 15.93 15.35
C ARG A 53 8.46 16.11 16.16
N VAL A 54 8.76 17.33 16.60
CA VAL A 54 9.97 17.62 17.38
C VAL A 54 9.96 16.86 18.71
N ARG A 55 8.82 16.80 19.42
CA ARG A 55 8.71 16.09 20.70
C ARG A 55 8.75 14.56 20.54
N GLY A 56 8.01 14.03 19.56
CA GLY A 56 7.91 12.60 19.31
C GLY A 56 9.16 11.97 18.72
N GLY A 57 9.93 12.78 17.99
CA GLY A 57 11.11 12.34 17.24
C GLY A 57 10.78 11.22 16.26
N TRP A 58 11.78 10.38 15.99
CA TRP A 58 11.68 9.27 15.03
C TRP A 58 10.66 8.19 15.42
N ALA A 59 10.34 8.05 16.71
CA ALA A 59 9.47 6.99 17.20
C ALA A 59 8.01 7.18 16.76
N ILE A 60 7.50 8.42 16.77
CA ILE A 60 6.15 8.73 16.27
C ILE A 60 6.07 8.44 14.77
N TYR A 61 7.06 8.86 13.99
CA TYR A 61 7.10 8.57 12.55
C TYR A 61 7.16 7.08 12.23
N THR A 62 7.92 6.34 13.03
CA THR A 62 8.09 4.90 12.84
C THR A 62 6.78 4.18 13.13
N ILE A 63 6.11 4.50 14.25
CA ILE A 63 4.85 3.84 14.58
C ILE A 63 3.72 4.23 13.62
N ASP A 64 3.67 5.48 13.13
CA ASP A 64 2.72 5.92 12.11
C ASP A 64 2.91 5.18 10.78
N SER A 65 4.15 4.89 10.42
CA SER A 65 4.46 4.19 9.18
C SER A 65 4.19 2.69 9.30
N LEU A 66 4.55 2.08 10.42
CA LEU A 66 4.21 0.68 10.72
C LEU A 66 2.70 0.45 10.82
N GLY A 67 1.99 1.35 11.52
CA GLY A 67 0.54 1.31 11.70
C GLY A 67 -0.22 1.29 10.37
N ARG A 68 0.30 1.98 9.35
CA ARG A 68 -0.28 2.04 8.01
C ARG A 68 0.20 0.91 7.09
N LYS A 69 1.50 0.62 7.10
CA LYS A 69 2.09 -0.32 6.15
C LYS A 69 1.93 -1.77 6.53
N LEU A 70 1.82 -2.13 7.82
CA LEU A 70 1.53 -3.51 8.20
C LEU A 70 0.13 -3.97 7.74
N PRO A 71 -0.96 -3.20 7.96
CA PRO A 71 -2.25 -3.53 7.38
C PRO A 71 -2.24 -3.47 5.86
N HIS A 72 -1.49 -2.54 5.25
CA HIS A 72 -1.32 -2.48 3.79
C HIS A 72 -0.70 -3.77 3.25
N MET A 73 0.46 -4.18 3.78
CA MET A 73 1.11 -5.44 3.40
C MET A 73 0.18 -6.63 3.63
N ASN A 74 -0.51 -6.71 4.77
CA ASN A 74 -1.45 -7.80 5.02
C ASN A 74 -2.63 -7.78 4.03
N ASN A 75 -3.10 -6.59 3.65
CA ASN A 75 -4.18 -6.43 2.69
C ASN A 75 -3.75 -6.82 1.27
N TRP A 76 -2.53 -6.51 0.86
CA TRP A 76 -2.04 -6.85 -0.49
C TRP A 76 -1.52 -8.30 -0.56
N ALA A 77 -0.66 -8.69 0.37
CA ALA A 77 -0.02 -10.01 0.41
C ALA A 77 -0.90 -11.11 1.00
N GLY A 78 -1.52 -10.83 2.15
CA GLY A 78 -2.41 -11.78 2.82
C GLY A 78 -3.63 -12.06 1.96
N LEU A 79 -4.11 -11.07 1.20
CA LEU A 79 -5.17 -11.28 0.23
C LEU A 79 -4.70 -12.01 -1.03
N ASN A 80 -3.50 -11.74 -1.57
CA ASN A 80 -2.96 -12.52 -2.68
C ASN A 80 -2.84 -14.02 -2.31
N ALA A 81 -2.29 -14.32 -1.12
CA ALA A 81 -2.20 -15.68 -0.62
C ALA A 81 -3.58 -16.32 -0.36
N TRP A 82 -4.51 -15.58 0.23
CA TRP A 82 -5.88 -16.05 0.46
C TRP A 82 -6.61 -16.30 -0.86
N ALA A 83 -6.47 -15.40 -1.82
CA ALA A 83 -7.06 -15.50 -3.13
C ALA A 83 -6.60 -16.75 -3.87
N GLN A 84 -5.30 -17.00 -3.90
CA GLN A 84 -4.73 -18.23 -4.47
C GLN A 84 -5.30 -19.49 -3.79
N ALA A 85 -5.66 -19.42 -2.50
CA ALA A 85 -6.21 -20.55 -1.75
C ALA A 85 -7.73 -20.76 -1.94
N VAL A 86 -8.49 -19.72 -2.29
CA VAL A 86 -9.97 -19.77 -2.27
C VAL A 86 -10.65 -19.49 -3.61
N THR A 87 -9.92 -19.00 -4.61
CA THR A 87 -10.43 -18.76 -5.96
C THR A 87 -9.43 -19.26 -6.99
N THR A 88 -9.95 -19.82 -8.08
CA THR A 88 -9.18 -20.22 -9.26
C THR A 88 -9.00 -19.08 -10.26
N THR A 89 -9.62 -17.93 -10.00
CA THR A 89 -9.52 -16.73 -10.85
C THR A 89 -8.95 -15.56 -10.07
N SER A 90 -7.95 -14.91 -10.68
CA SER A 90 -7.38 -13.65 -10.21
C SER A 90 -8.46 -12.57 -10.02
N TRP A 91 -9.50 -12.57 -10.85
CA TRP A 91 -10.56 -11.57 -10.79
C TRP A 91 -11.35 -11.58 -9.47
N ALA A 92 -11.75 -12.77 -8.99
CA ALA A 92 -12.50 -12.84 -7.74
C ALA A 92 -11.65 -12.38 -6.53
N ALA A 93 -10.33 -12.55 -6.57
CA ALA A 93 -9.40 -12.02 -5.57
C ALA A 93 -9.52 -10.50 -5.41
N PHE A 94 -9.49 -9.80 -6.54
CA PHE A 94 -9.52 -8.35 -6.59
C PHE A 94 -10.87 -7.77 -6.18
N GLN A 95 -11.96 -8.50 -6.42
CA GLN A 95 -13.30 -8.09 -5.96
C GLN A 95 -13.35 -7.98 -4.44
N PHE A 96 -12.77 -8.94 -3.70
CA PHE A 96 -12.72 -8.86 -2.23
C PHE A 96 -11.90 -7.68 -1.73
N ASP A 97 -10.78 -7.34 -2.38
CA ASP A 97 -10.01 -6.15 -2.01
C ASP A 97 -10.78 -4.86 -2.24
N SER A 98 -11.41 -4.77 -3.41
CA SER A 98 -12.16 -3.59 -3.84
C SER A 98 -13.35 -3.35 -2.94
N MET A 99 -14.10 -4.41 -2.62
CA MET A 99 -15.18 -4.37 -1.65
C MET A 99 -14.67 -3.90 -0.29
N ASN A 100 -13.46 -4.31 0.09
CA ASN A 100 -12.85 -3.88 1.34
C ASN A 100 -12.52 -2.42 1.41
N SER A 101 -11.78 -1.97 0.42
CA SER A 101 -11.33 -0.60 0.35
C SER A 101 -12.57 0.30 0.22
N THR A 102 -13.63 -0.17 -0.43
CA THR A 102 -14.96 0.46 -0.43
C THR A 102 -15.56 0.53 0.98
N ILE A 103 -15.61 -0.57 1.73
CA ILE A 103 -16.09 -0.56 3.13
C ILE A 103 -15.24 0.39 3.98
N ASP A 104 -13.91 0.37 3.84
CA ASP A 104 -12.99 1.26 4.56
C ASP A 104 -13.28 2.73 4.25
N VAL A 105 -13.50 3.08 2.98
CA VAL A 105 -13.90 4.44 2.57
C VAL A 105 -15.24 4.81 3.18
N VAL A 106 -16.26 3.95 3.11
CA VAL A 106 -17.58 4.22 3.71
C VAL A 106 -17.46 4.45 5.21
N VAL A 107 -16.73 3.60 5.93
CA VAL A 107 -16.52 3.77 7.38
C VAL A 107 -15.75 5.07 7.66
N CYS A 108 -14.69 5.37 6.91
CA CYS A 108 -13.94 6.62 7.04
C CYS A 108 -14.84 7.85 6.82
N LEU A 109 -15.75 7.81 5.84
CA LEU A 109 -16.69 8.89 5.55
C LEU A 109 -17.73 9.06 6.68
N LEU A 110 -18.27 7.96 7.20
CA LEU A 110 -19.21 7.97 8.34
C LEU A 110 -18.55 8.51 9.62
N LEU A 111 -17.26 8.23 9.82
CA LEU A 111 -16.51 8.64 11.00
C LEU A 111 -15.73 9.94 10.81
N LEU A 112 -15.83 10.58 9.64
CA LEU A 112 -15.02 11.75 9.27
C LEU A 112 -15.21 12.94 10.22
N ARG A 113 -16.41 13.09 10.77
CA ARG A 113 -16.78 14.20 11.69
C ARG A 113 -16.97 13.75 13.13
N THR A 114 -16.63 12.51 13.47
CA THR A 114 -16.78 12.00 14.83
C THR A 114 -15.84 12.72 15.79
N VAL A 115 -16.37 13.19 16.92
CA VAL A 115 -15.62 13.85 18.00
C VAL A 115 -15.36 12.93 19.21
N ASN A 116 -15.93 11.71 19.21
CA ASN A 116 -15.70 10.76 20.30
C ASN A 116 -14.24 10.32 20.32
N PHE A 117 -13.56 10.56 21.43
CA PHE A 117 -12.13 10.26 21.61
C PHE A 117 -11.80 8.80 21.30
N TRP A 118 -12.52 7.83 21.88
CA TRP A 118 -12.22 6.41 21.72
C TRP A 118 -12.47 5.91 20.31
N VAL A 119 -13.55 6.35 19.66
CA VAL A 119 -13.79 6.05 18.25
C VAL A 119 -12.66 6.61 17.39
N ASN A 120 -12.20 7.83 17.70
CA ASN A 120 -11.12 8.47 16.96
C ASN A 120 -9.80 7.73 17.14
N VAL A 121 -9.42 7.41 18.37
CA VAL A 121 -8.21 6.65 18.67
C VAL A 121 -8.25 5.29 17.99
N LEU A 122 -9.31 4.50 18.19
CA LEU A 122 -9.36 3.13 17.68
C LEU A 122 -9.38 3.08 16.15
N HIS A 123 -10.11 3.99 15.50
CA HIS A 123 -10.27 3.95 14.05
C HIS A 123 -9.15 4.68 13.29
N TRP A 124 -8.80 5.90 13.70
CA TRP A 124 -7.96 6.80 12.91
C TRP A 124 -6.49 6.72 13.28
N LEU A 125 -6.14 6.49 14.55
CA LEU A 125 -4.78 6.73 15.03
C LEU A 125 -3.70 5.88 14.34
N SER A 126 -3.98 4.63 13.98
CA SER A 126 -3.03 3.79 13.23
C SER A 126 -3.00 4.06 11.73
N VAL A 127 -3.96 4.83 11.19
CA VAL A 127 -4.14 4.98 9.74
C VAL A 127 -3.98 6.40 9.22
N VAL A 128 -4.05 7.41 10.09
CA VAL A 128 -3.76 8.80 9.73
C VAL A 128 -2.27 9.07 9.83
N ARG A 129 -1.74 9.89 8.92
CA ARG A 129 -0.36 10.37 8.97
C ARG A 129 -0.34 11.65 9.79
N THR A 130 0.34 11.64 10.94
CA THR A 130 0.50 12.88 11.73
C THR A 130 1.19 13.97 10.90
N ALA A 131 2.13 13.59 10.03
CA ALA A 131 2.87 14.49 9.14
C ALA A 131 2.04 15.13 8.01
N ASP A 132 0.84 14.62 7.74
CA ASP A 132 -0.05 15.19 6.72
C ASP A 132 -0.87 16.38 7.28
N GLY A 133 -0.76 16.64 8.59
CA GLY A 133 -1.33 17.83 9.22
C GLY A 133 -2.85 17.92 9.05
N TYR A 134 -3.32 19.05 8.52
CA TYR A 134 -4.73 19.28 8.27
C TYR A 134 -5.37 18.29 7.28
N ALA A 135 -4.58 17.70 6.38
CA ALA A 135 -5.08 16.82 5.33
C ALA A 135 -5.12 15.34 5.73
N ARG A 136 -4.68 14.96 6.93
CA ARG A 136 -4.44 13.56 7.33
C ARG A 136 -5.60 12.59 7.12
N ARG A 137 -6.84 12.99 7.50
CA ARG A 137 -8.04 12.15 7.29
C ARG A 137 -8.45 12.10 5.83
N ALA A 138 -8.37 13.24 5.14
CA ALA A 138 -8.66 13.31 3.71
C ALA A 138 -7.68 12.45 2.91
N ASN A 139 -6.38 12.57 3.15
CA ASN A 139 -5.34 11.77 2.52
C ASN A 139 -5.58 10.27 2.76
N LYS A 140 -5.94 9.84 3.98
CA LYS A 140 -6.33 8.44 4.22
C LYS A 140 -7.53 8.00 3.36
N ILE A 141 -8.57 8.82 3.24
CA ILE A 141 -9.72 8.51 2.38
C ILE A 141 -9.28 8.42 0.91
N PHE A 142 -8.51 9.40 0.41
CA PHE A 142 -7.98 9.38 -0.95
C PHE A 142 -7.11 8.15 -1.20
N ALA A 143 -6.24 7.77 -0.26
CA ALA A 143 -5.38 6.61 -0.39
C ALA A 143 -6.19 5.32 -0.45
N ALA A 144 -7.26 5.20 0.36
CA ALA A 144 -8.17 4.08 0.31
C ALA A 144 -8.96 4.03 -1.02
N THR A 145 -9.42 5.17 -1.54
CA THR A 145 -10.02 5.25 -2.88
C THR A 145 -9.01 4.87 -3.96
N GLY A 146 -7.77 5.32 -3.84
CA GLY A 146 -6.66 4.91 -4.70
C GLY A 146 -6.42 3.41 -4.66
N SER A 147 -6.58 2.76 -3.49
CA SER A 147 -6.56 1.29 -3.39
C SER A 147 -7.72 0.64 -4.16
N ILE A 148 -8.94 1.19 -4.09
CA ILE A 148 -10.09 0.68 -4.89
C ILE A 148 -9.75 0.72 -6.38
N LEU A 149 -9.24 1.85 -6.88
CA LEU A 149 -8.88 2.00 -8.28
C LEU A 149 -7.70 1.10 -8.67
N GLY A 150 -6.66 1.08 -7.85
CA GLY A 150 -5.46 0.29 -8.07
C GLY A 150 -5.77 -1.21 -8.14
N MET A 151 -6.38 -1.75 -7.09
CA MET A 151 -6.64 -3.18 -6.96
C MET A 151 -7.88 -3.63 -7.71
N GLY A 152 -8.92 -2.80 -7.77
CA GLY A 152 -10.17 -3.16 -8.42
C GLY A 152 -10.19 -2.96 -9.92
N VAL A 153 -9.30 -2.09 -10.44
CA VAL A 153 -9.29 -1.74 -11.85
C VAL A 153 -7.91 -1.92 -12.45
N THR A 154 -6.89 -1.22 -11.94
CA THR A 154 -5.58 -1.17 -12.60
C THR A 154 -4.90 -2.53 -12.67
N VAL A 155 -4.75 -3.21 -11.54
CA VAL A 155 -4.10 -4.53 -11.50
C VAL A 155 -4.83 -5.56 -12.37
N PRO A 156 -6.15 -5.79 -12.23
CA PRO A 156 -6.81 -6.81 -13.04
C PRO A 156 -6.85 -6.45 -14.52
N LEU A 157 -7.02 -5.17 -14.88
CA LEU A 157 -6.96 -4.75 -16.28
C LEU A 157 -5.55 -4.99 -16.86
N CYS A 158 -4.51 -4.58 -16.16
CA CYS A 158 -3.13 -4.73 -16.62
C CYS A 158 -2.73 -6.20 -16.72
N SER A 159 -2.97 -7.00 -15.68
CA SER A 159 -2.65 -8.44 -15.69
C SER A 159 -3.50 -9.22 -16.69
N GLY A 160 -4.79 -8.88 -16.83
CA GLY A 160 -5.68 -9.47 -17.82
C GLY A 160 -5.23 -9.20 -19.26
N VAL A 161 -4.86 -7.95 -19.57
CA VAL A 161 -4.32 -7.59 -20.89
C VAL A 161 -2.99 -8.30 -21.17
N LEU A 162 -2.08 -8.36 -20.20
CA LEU A 162 -0.82 -9.10 -20.35
C LEU A 162 -1.07 -10.60 -20.59
N GLY A 163 -1.99 -11.21 -19.84
CA GLY A 163 -2.39 -12.60 -20.02
C GLY A 163 -3.00 -12.86 -21.40
N MET A 164 -3.88 -11.98 -21.88
CA MET A 164 -4.47 -12.09 -23.23
C MET A 164 -3.42 -11.98 -24.34
N LEU A 165 -2.42 -11.11 -24.18
CA LEU A 165 -1.41 -10.86 -25.22
C LEU A 165 -0.30 -11.91 -25.25
N PHE A 166 0.07 -12.47 -24.09
CA PHE A 166 1.30 -13.27 -23.95
C PHE A 166 1.09 -14.67 -23.38
N ALA A 167 -0.12 -15.03 -22.93
CA ALA A 167 -0.40 -16.35 -22.36
C ALA A 167 -1.17 -17.29 -23.30
N GLU A 168 -1.57 -16.82 -24.49
CA GLU A 168 -2.25 -17.65 -25.49
C GLU A 168 -1.32 -18.77 -25.97
N GLY A 169 -1.84 -19.99 -26.12
CA GLY A 169 -1.06 -21.16 -26.56
C GLY A 169 -0.15 -21.81 -25.50
N ARG A 170 0.08 -21.15 -24.37
CA ARG A 170 0.95 -21.68 -23.31
C ARG A 170 0.35 -22.86 -22.55
N ALA A 171 1.11 -23.94 -22.41
CA ALA A 171 0.72 -25.10 -21.59
C ALA A 171 0.63 -24.76 -20.08
N ASP A 172 1.41 -23.78 -19.62
CA ASP A 172 1.50 -23.29 -18.24
C ASP A 172 0.71 -21.99 -18.00
N ARG A 173 -0.28 -21.67 -18.86
CA ARG A 173 -1.02 -20.40 -18.86
C ARG A 173 -1.42 -19.89 -17.47
N VAL A 174 -2.03 -20.73 -16.63
CA VAL A 174 -2.49 -20.33 -15.30
C VAL A 174 -1.32 -19.91 -14.40
N ALA A 175 -0.23 -20.68 -14.41
CA ALA A 175 0.96 -20.35 -13.63
C ALA A 175 1.61 -19.05 -14.13
N PHE A 176 1.62 -18.83 -15.44
CA PHE A 176 2.15 -17.63 -16.08
C PHE A 176 1.31 -16.39 -15.73
N GLU A 177 -0.02 -16.47 -15.82
CA GLU A 177 -0.92 -15.38 -15.42
C GLU A 177 -0.77 -15.04 -13.92
N HIS A 178 -0.61 -16.04 -13.05
CA HIS A 178 -0.35 -15.84 -11.63
C HIS A 178 1.01 -15.17 -11.35
N ALA A 179 2.05 -15.57 -12.09
CA ALA A 179 3.38 -14.97 -12.00
C ALA A 179 3.34 -13.49 -12.43
N LEU A 180 2.70 -13.18 -13.55
CA LEU A 180 2.53 -11.80 -14.02
C LEU A 180 1.75 -10.94 -13.01
N MET A 181 0.66 -11.49 -12.46
CA MET A 181 -0.09 -10.81 -11.40
C MET A 181 0.80 -10.51 -10.19
N THR A 182 1.60 -11.49 -9.74
CA THR A 182 2.50 -11.32 -8.59
C THR A 182 3.55 -10.25 -8.87
N ILE A 183 4.16 -10.25 -10.06
CA ILE A 183 5.14 -9.23 -10.47
C ILE A 183 4.53 -7.82 -10.50
N VAL A 184 3.27 -7.69 -10.93
CA VAL A 184 2.56 -6.39 -10.98
C VAL A 184 2.13 -5.90 -9.60
N VAL A 185 1.75 -6.81 -8.70
CA VAL A 185 1.19 -6.51 -7.37
C VAL A 185 2.29 -6.23 -6.34
N ASN A 186 3.37 -7.02 -6.34
CA ASN A 186 4.42 -6.94 -5.32
C ASN A 186 5.05 -5.55 -5.15
N PRO A 187 5.30 -4.77 -6.21
CA PRO A 187 5.81 -3.41 -6.06
C PRO A 187 4.88 -2.51 -5.22
N ALA A 188 3.57 -2.57 -5.45
CA ALA A 188 2.61 -1.77 -4.70
C ALA A 188 2.32 -2.32 -3.30
N GLY A 189 2.31 -3.65 -3.13
CA GLY A 189 2.07 -4.27 -1.84
C GLY A 189 3.26 -4.17 -0.88
N TYR A 190 4.44 -4.58 -1.36
CA TYR A 190 5.64 -4.71 -0.54
C TYR A 190 6.70 -3.65 -0.83
N GLY A 191 6.93 -3.31 -2.11
CA GLY A 191 7.88 -2.27 -2.47
C GLY A 191 7.55 -0.95 -1.76
N ASP A 192 6.32 -0.47 -1.92
CA ASP A 192 5.82 0.77 -1.31
C ASP A 192 5.82 0.69 0.24
N ALA A 193 5.52 -0.49 0.80
CA ALA A 193 5.62 -0.70 2.25
C ALA A 193 7.06 -0.57 2.76
N LEU A 194 8.02 -1.22 2.10
CA LEU A 194 9.45 -1.13 2.42
C LEU A 194 9.98 0.29 2.21
N ALA A 195 9.53 0.96 1.16
CA ALA A 195 9.88 2.34 0.88
C ALA A 195 9.56 3.27 2.05
N GLU A 196 8.40 3.07 2.66
CA GLU A 196 7.98 3.88 3.79
C GLU A 196 8.66 3.47 5.10
N VAL A 197 8.75 2.16 5.40
CA VAL A 197 9.36 1.65 6.65
C VAL A 197 10.84 2.00 6.72
N VAL A 198 11.60 1.73 5.64
CA VAL A 198 13.01 2.12 5.56
C VAL A 198 13.13 3.63 5.40
N GLY A 199 12.20 4.24 4.66
CA GLY A 199 12.26 5.66 4.35
C GLY A 199 12.14 6.58 5.56
N VAL A 200 11.46 6.15 6.62
CA VAL A 200 11.41 6.86 7.92
C VAL A 200 12.81 7.07 8.50
N LEU A 201 13.69 6.07 8.36
CA LEU A 201 15.07 6.11 8.86
C LEU A 201 16.04 6.79 7.88
N GLY A 202 15.57 7.10 6.67
CA GLY A 202 16.37 7.74 5.63
C GLY A 202 16.75 9.19 5.96
N LYS A 203 18.00 9.53 5.64
CA LYS A 203 18.60 10.85 5.85
C LYS A 203 18.55 11.70 4.60
N LEU A 204 18.68 11.08 3.42
CA LEU A 204 18.73 11.78 2.14
C LEU A 204 17.31 12.03 1.64
N ARG A 205 16.72 13.17 2.03
CA ARG A 205 15.32 13.50 1.72
C ARG A 205 15.18 14.44 0.53
N PHE A 206 14.14 14.23 -0.26
CA PHE A 206 13.74 15.09 -1.36
C PHE A 206 12.24 15.33 -1.33
N GLN A 207 11.80 16.45 -1.91
CA GLN A 207 10.40 16.83 -1.97
C GLN A 207 9.69 16.07 -3.09
N VAL A 208 8.45 15.67 -2.82
CA VAL A 208 7.54 15.09 -3.81
C VAL A 208 6.23 15.86 -3.84
N TYR A 209 5.51 15.74 -4.95
CA TYR A 209 4.24 16.43 -5.16
C TYR A 209 3.05 15.64 -4.55
N GLY A 210 2.08 16.36 -3.96
CA GLY A 210 0.79 15.78 -3.57
C GLY A 210 0.14 16.43 -2.35
N MET A 211 -0.80 15.71 -1.72
CA MET A 211 -1.61 16.17 -0.60
C MET A 211 -0.91 15.96 0.75
N GLY A 212 -0.72 17.04 1.51
CA GLY A 212 -0.16 17.04 2.87
C GLY A 212 0.80 18.21 3.11
N GLU A 213 1.05 18.55 4.36
CA GLU A 213 1.98 19.63 4.74
C GLU A 213 3.44 19.26 4.45
N THR A 214 3.83 18.01 4.73
CA THR A 214 5.19 17.52 4.53
C THR A 214 5.22 16.35 3.56
N ASN A 215 5.51 16.62 2.29
CA ASN A 215 5.65 15.60 1.26
C ASN A 215 7.13 15.35 0.94
N THR A 216 7.79 14.56 1.78
CA THR A 216 9.17 14.13 1.52
C THR A 216 9.26 12.63 1.39
N LYS A 217 10.10 12.18 0.48
CA LYS A 217 10.58 10.79 0.42
C LYS A 217 12.08 10.79 0.68
N SER A 218 12.64 9.64 0.97
CA SER A 218 14.08 9.48 1.15
C SER A 218 14.66 8.54 0.10
N VAL A 219 15.92 8.78 -0.28
CA VAL A 219 16.64 7.94 -1.24
C VAL A 219 16.73 6.51 -0.70
N GLU A 220 16.95 6.34 0.60
CA GLU A 220 16.96 5.04 1.27
C GLU A 220 15.63 4.29 1.12
N GLY A 221 14.51 5.02 1.23
CA GLY A 221 13.18 4.48 0.93
C GLY A 221 13.04 4.07 -0.54
N MET A 222 13.53 4.87 -1.49
CA MET A 222 13.44 4.51 -2.91
C MET A 222 14.33 3.33 -3.29
N VAL A 223 15.48 3.17 -2.64
CA VAL A 223 16.30 1.96 -2.77
C VAL A 223 15.55 0.74 -2.21
N ALA A 224 14.87 0.89 -1.07
CA ALA A 224 14.06 -0.17 -0.50
C ALA A 224 12.83 -0.52 -1.38
N MET A 225 12.20 0.48 -2.03
CA MET A 225 11.15 0.28 -3.04
C MET A 225 11.66 -0.60 -4.17
N PHE A 226 12.80 -0.24 -4.75
CA PHE A 226 13.42 -0.97 -5.86
C PHE A 226 13.74 -2.41 -5.47
N LEU A 227 14.47 -2.60 -4.36
CA LEU A 227 14.84 -3.92 -3.87
C LEU A 227 13.62 -4.75 -3.49
N GLY A 228 12.64 -4.17 -2.81
CA GLY A 228 11.39 -4.83 -2.45
C GLY A 228 10.60 -5.30 -3.67
N SER A 229 10.55 -4.48 -4.71
CA SER A 229 9.87 -4.80 -5.97
C SER A 229 10.55 -5.92 -6.74
N THR A 230 11.89 -5.94 -6.76
CA THR A 230 12.66 -6.93 -7.52
C THR A 230 12.86 -8.24 -6.76
N VAL A 231 13.31 -8.19 -5.50
CA VAL A 231 13.69 -9.39 -4.72
C VAL A 231 12.47 -10.26 -4.41
N LEU A 232 11.34 -9.65 -4.07
CA LEU A 232 10.13 -10.40 -3.71
C LEU A 232 9.44 -11.06 -4.91
N SER A 233 9.80 -10.68 -6.13
CA SER A 233 9.29 -11.28 -7.36
C SER A 233 10.28 -12.25 -8.03
N LEU A 234 11.42 -12.57 -7.37
CA LEU A 234 12.45 -13.45 -7.96
C LEU A 234 11.93 -14.86 -8.29
N SER A 235 10.98 -15.38 -7.51
CA SER A 235 10.32 -16.67 -7.79
C SER A 235 9.60 -16.71 -9.13
N ASP A 236 9.15 -15.54 -9.60
CA ASP A 236 8.30 -15.37 -10.78
C ASP A 236 9.08 -14.80 -11.97
N ALA A 237 10.40 -14.59 -11.82
CA ALA A 237 11.26 -14.01 -12.84
C ALA A 237 11.16 -14.71 -14.20
N TRP A 238 10.90 -16.02 -14.19
CA TRP A 238 10.74 -16.85 -15.39
C TRP A 238 9.61 -16.34 -16.31
N ALA A 239 8.57 -15.72 -15.76
CA ALA A 239 7.41 -15.26 -16.53
C ALA A 239 7.70 -14.01 -17.37
N ILE A 240 8.81 -13.31 -17.13
CA ILE A 240 9.27 -12.18 -17.95
C ILE A 240 10.70 -12.42 -18.43
N GLY A 241 11.09 -13.70 -18.53
CA GLY A 241 12.38 -14.20 -19.02
C GLY A 241 13.61 -13.74 -18.26
N GLY A 242 13.50 -13.60 -16.94
CA GLY A 242 14.62 -13.59 -16.01
C GLY A 242 14.69 -12.37 -15.10
N TRP A 243 15.59 -12.46 -14.11
CA TRP A 243 15.79 -11.41 -13.10
C TRP A 243 16.22 -10.04 -13.66
N PRO A 244 16.92 -9.89 -14.81
CA PRO A 244 17.24 -8.56 -15.33
C PRO A 244 15.98 -7.75 -15.67
N TRP A 245 14.93 -8.41 -16.14
CA TRP A 245 13.65 -7.75 -16.43
C TRP A 245 12.88 -7.36 -15.17
N LEU A 246 13.08 -8.09 -14.06
CA LEU A 246 12.55 -7.67 -12.75
C LEU A 246 13.23 -6.39 -12.24
N MET A 247 14.48 -6.13 -12.63
CA MET A 247 15.09 -4.82 -12.34
C MET A 247 14.42 -3.71 -13.12
N LEU A 248 14.04 -3.93 -14.38
CA LEU A 248 13.28 -2.95 -15.16
C LEU A 248 11.93 -2.66 -14.50
N VAL A 249 11.19 -3.71 -14.11
CA VAL A 249 9.93 -3.58 -13.38
C VAL A 249 10.16 -2.77 -12.08
N GLY A 250 11.14 -3.16 -11.26
CA GLY A 250 11.46 -2.47 -10.02
C GLY A 250 11.85 -1.00 -10.23
N LEU A 251 12.59 -0.69 -11.28
CA LEU A 251 12.98 0.68 -11.65
C LEU A 251 11.75 1.51 -12.01
N LEU A 252 10.89 1.02 -12.92
CA LEU A 252 9.69 1.72 -13.35
C LEU A 252 8.71 1.92 -12.19
N SER A 253 8.53 0.91 -11.33
CA SER A 253 7.73 1.03 -10.11
C SER A 253 8.31 2.05 -9.13
N THR A 254 9.63 2.15 -9.01
CA THR A 254 10.28 3.15 -8.15
C THR A 254 10.10 4.57 -8.70
N ILE A 255 10.15 4.74 -10.02
CA ILE A 255 9.82 6.01 -10.68
C ILE A 255 8.36 6.38 -10.40
N ALA A 256 7.43 5.43 -10.54
CA ALA A 256 6.01 5.64 -10.26
C ALA A 256 5.77 6.01 -8.79
N GLU A 257 6.44 5.32 -7.85
CA GLU A 257 6.41 5.67 -6.43
C GLU A 257 6.93 7.10 -6.22
N THR A 258 7.98 7.52 -6.92
CA THR A 258 8.55 8.87 -6.77
C THR A 258 7.64 9.98 -7.34
N TRP A 259 7.02 9.74 -8.49
CA TRP A 259 6.33 10.77 -9.28
C TRP A 259 4.82 10.74 -9.18
N SER A 260 4.23 9.67 -8.65
CA SER A 260 2.79 9.61 -8.49
C SER A 260 2.31 10.69 -7.52
N PRO A 261 1.16 11.34 -7.81
CA PRO A 261 0.52 12.20 -6.83
C PRO A 261 0.29 11.40 -5.54
N ARG A 262 0.61 11.99 -4.39
CA ARG A 262 0.33 11.38 -3.08
C ARG A 262 -1.10 10.82 -3.02
N ALA A 263 -1.26 9.63 -2.45
CA ALA A 263 -2.51 8.86 -2.37
C ALA A 263 -2.95 8.13 -3.67
N PHE A 264 -2.26 8.34 -4.80
CA PHE A 264 -2.49 7.60 -6.05
C PHE A 264 -1.40 6.55 -6.33
N GLU A 265 -0.48 6.32 -5.39
CA GLU A 265 0.63 5.37 -5.54
C GLU A 265 0.11 3.96 -5.89
N ASN A 266 -1.01 3.56 -5.29
CA ASN A 266 -1.69 2.28 -5.53
C ASN A 266 -2.20 2.08 -6.98
N VAL A 267 -2.33 3.15 -7.76
CA VAL A 267 -2.73 3.10 -9.18
C VAL A 267 -1.50 3.13 -10.07
N PHE A 268 -0.58 4.06 -9.81
CA PHE A 268 0.58 4.29 -10.68
C PHE A 268 1.60 3.16 -10.57
N ILE A 269 1.87 2.64 -9.37
CA ILE A 269 2.88 1.61 -9.18
C ILE A 269 2.54 0.33 -9.96
N PRO A 270 1.32 -0.25 -9.87
CA PRO A 270 0.98 -1.43 -10.66
C PRO A 270 0.95 -1.16 -12.16
N PHE A 271 0.53 0.03 -12.58
CA PHE A 271 0.54 0.42 -14.00
C PHE A 271 1.97 0.46 -14.57
N PHE A 272 2.92 1.03 -13.84
CA PHE A 272 4.32 1.05 -14.29
C PHE A 272 4.98 -0.33 -14.19
N ALA A 273 4.59 -1.14 -13.19
CA ALA A 273 5.04 -2.52 -13.10
C ALA A 273 4.59 -3.32 -14.33
N SER A 274 3.32 -3.18 -14.74
CA SER A 274 2.79 -3.87 -15.92
C SER A 274 3.41 -3.39 -17.22
N LEU A 275 3.72 -2.10 -17.33
CA LEU A 275 4.50 -1.56 -18.45
C LEU A 275 5.89 -2.21 -18.53
N GLY A 276 6.56 -2.42 -17.39
CA GLY A 276 7.83 -3.15 -17.33
C GLY A 276 7.70 -4.60 -17.82
N CYS A 277 6.66 -5.31 -17.38
CA CYS A 277 6.35 -6.66 -17.88
C CYS A 277 6.09 -6.67 -19.39
N ALA A 278 5.31 -5.72 -19.90
CA ALA A 278 5.00 -5.63 -21.33
C ALA A 278 6.27 -5.41 -22.17
N ILE A 279 7.16 -4.52 -21.74
CA ILE A 279 8.44 -4.28 -22.42
C ILE A 279 9.31 -5.54 -22.41
N ALA A 280 9.42 -6.21 -21.26
CA ALA A 280 10.20 -7.44 -21.13
C ALA A 280 9.71 -8.54 -22.08
N LEU A 281 8.40 -8.80 -22.08
CA LEU A 281 7.77 -9.82 -22.93
C LEU A 281 7.89 -9.49 -24.42
N ALA A 282 7.67 -8.23 -24.80
CA ALA A 282 7.80 -7.80 -26.19
C ALA A 282 9.23 -7.92 -26.75
N LEU A 283 10.24 -7.84 -25.88
CA LEU A 283 11.66 -7.96 -26.25
C LEU A 283 12.18 -9.41 -26.16
N GLN A 284 11.33 -10.38 -25.85
CA GLN A 284 11.67 -11.79 -25.75
C GLN A 284 10.84 -12.65 -26.70
N PRO A 285 11.13 -12.59 -28.02
CA PRO A 285 10.33 -13.29 -29.02
C PRO A 285 10.24 -14.80 -28.80
N GLY A 286 11.24 -15.44 -28.19
CA GLY A 286 11.22 -16.89 -27.92
C GLY A 286 10.54 -17.32 -26.61
N LEU A 287 9.91 -16.42 -25.86
CA LEU A 287 9.13 -16.77 -24.67
C LEU A 287 7.65 -16.95 -24.96
N VAL A 288 7.18 -16.51 -26.14
CA VAL A 288 5.76 -16.51 -26.55
C VAL A 288 5.45 -17.61 -27.58
N ASP A 289 6.48 -18.19 -28.21
CA ASP A 289 6.41 -19.35 -29.10
C ASP A 289 6.42 -20.69 -28.33
#